data_AF-A0A2A5XHJ8-F1
#
_entry.id   AF-A0A2A5XHJ8-F1
#
_cell.length_a   1.000
_cell.length_b   1.000
_cell.length_c   1.000
_cell.angle_alpha   90.00
_cell.angle_beta   90.00
_cell.angle_gamma   90.00
#
_symmetry.space_group_name_H-M   'P 1'
#
loop_
_entity.id
_entity.type
_entity.pdbx_description
1 polymer ?
#
loop_
_entity_poly.entity_id
_entity_poly.type
_entity_poly.pdbx_seq_one_letter_code
_entity_poly.pdbx_strand_id
1 'polypeptide(L)'
;MKVKVNILLFFVIICLGACSSIKTVSQKSDTQLNAYTDGDISYKNQFRFKSMFFESQRLKALEEFEKAAALMEQCLSIDPFNADAHYEMALLYITNERTDDAVFHAEKSFELNPNNIWVIQLLSQLYQISGNNQGELNAYKNLVDKDPSNIEYQFLLATAYSKTGNYKKAIQVYNKIESQIGVNEDLSVMKEHLYITMGDVELAADEIIKLIAAFPNEMRFLGMLAELYQANDLTEKSIGIYNEVLSLEPKNPAANIALAEYYRVNNNHLKAFEYLSFCFDNDVFDLQMAFQILSSYFKMAIEDQKYLDPLLSLLNKALISHSEEASIFGLSGDIHFHLNNSKKAFEAYESSLNYGATEYLMWSRYLLLGLELLEYDRVYENGLKAIELYPFQPTLYLFTGFAASYNKEYEKSLSLFKKGVNYVVNNTPLKAEFYSYLGDAYHSVGDDNKSDECYEKSLDLIPDNIVVLNNYSYYLSLRGKDLEKAERMSKQCVELVPDQSTYEDTYGWVLYKQKRFNEAKEWLGKAINTGDNSPVILEHYGDVLYNLGEKKEALEYWKKAKGAGGNSELLNKKVREGVLHE
;
A
#
# COMPACT_ATOMS: atom_id res chain seq x y z
N MET A 1 6.79 -31.58 -58.15
CA MET A 1 7.45 -30.64 -59.08
C MET A 1 6.61 -30.54 -60.36
N LYS A 2 6.10 -29.33 -60.62
CA LYS A 2 5.55 -28.80 -61.89
C LYS A 2 4.24 -29.36 -62.46
N VAL A 3 3.18 -28.66 -62.05
CA VAL A 3 2.03 -28.24 -62.88
C VAL A 3 2.51 -27.64 -64.21
N LYS A 4 1.90 -28.06 -65.32
CA LYS A 4 1.74 -27.28 -66.55
C LYS A 4 0.49 -27.76 -67.26
N VAL A 5 -0.57 -26.95 -67.28
CA VAL A 5 -1.54 -26.96 -68.38
C VAL A 5 -1.82 -25.51 -68.74
N ASN A 6 -1.30 -25.12 -69.90
CA ASN A 6 -1.65 -23.89 -70.58
C ASN A 6 -2.96 -24.10 -71.34
N ILE A 7 -3.76 -23.05 -71.25
CA ILE A 7 -5.00 -22.78 -71.98
C ILE A 7 -4.68 -22.58 -73.47
N LEU A 8 -5.56 -23.04 -74.38
CA LEU A 8 -6.34 -22.23 -75.35
C LEU A 8 -6.65 -22.94 -76.70
N LEU A 9 -7.80 -22.54 -77.26
CA LEU A 9 -8.46 -22.80 -78.56
C LEU A 9 -9.46 -23.98 -78.66
N PHE A 10 -10.78 -23.73 -78.60
CA PHE A 10 -11.72 -23.18 -79.62
C PHE A 10 -11.93 -24.09 -80.85
N PHE A 11 -13.08 -24.78 -80.93
CA PHE A 11 -14.08 -24.55 -81.98
C PHE A 11 -15.45 -25.13 -81.61
N VAL A 12 -16.46 -24.28 -81.82
CA VAL A 12 -17.90 -24.44 -81.58
C VAL A 12 -18.59 -24.62 -82.93
N ILE A 13 -19.57 -25.54 -83.03
CA ILE A 13 -20.66 -25.47 -84.03
C ILE A 13 -21.98 -25.88 -83.32
N ILE A 14 -22.77 -24.88 -82.91
CA ILE A 14 -24.09 -24.44 -83.45
C ILE A 14 -25.25 -25.39 -83.14
N CYS A 15 -26.18 -24.90 -82.30
CA CYS A 15 -27.62 -24.92 -82.59
C CYS A 15 -28.24 -23.60 -82.13
N LEU A 16 -28.87 -22.92 -83.09
CA LEU A 16 -29.57 -21.64 -82.99
C LEU A 16 -30.92 -21.78 -82.29
N GLY A 17 -31.35 -20.69 -81.65
CA GLY A 17 -32.77 -20.32 -81.61
C GLY A 17 -33.30 -19.87 -80.26
N ALA A 18 -33.14 -18.57 -79.94
CA ALA A 18 -34.23 -17.65 -79.63
C ALA A 18 -33.70 -16.44 -78.84
N CYS A 19 -33.63 -15.30 -79.52
CA CYS A 19 -33.59 -14.00 -78.89
C CYS A 19 -34.93 -13.73 -78.20
N SER A 20 -34.90 -13.37 -76.92
CA SER A 20 -35.83 -12.37 -76.39
C SER A 20 -35.10 -11.53 -75.34
N SER A 21 -35.16 -10.23 -75.58
CA SER A 21 -34.67 -9.14 -74.75
C SER A 21 -35.32 -9.15 -73.37
N ILE A 22 -34.53 -9.30 -72.30
CA ILE A 22 -34.96 -8.91 -70.97
C ILE A 22 -34.58 -7.43 -70.80
N LYS A 23 -35.60 -6.57 -70.89
CA LYS A 23 -35.52 -5.20 -70.40
C LYS A 23 -35.27 -5.26 -68.89
N THR A 24 -34.18 -4.69 -68.42
CA THR A 24 -34.02 -4.29 -67.03
C THR A 24 -35.02 -3.16 -66.74
N VAL A 25 -36.11 -3.50 -66.05
CA VAL A 25 -37.04 -2.51 -65.49
C VAL A 25 -36.54 -2.16 -64.10
N SER A 26 -36.13 -0.91 -63.88
CA SER A 26 -35.92 -0.37 -62.53
C SER A 26 -37.27 -0.03 -61.93
N GLN A 27 -37.72 -0.75 -60.92
CA GLN A 27 -38.87 -0.35 -60.09
C GLN A 27 -38.33 0.25 -58.79
N LYS A 28 -38.39 1.59 -58.68
CA LYS A 28 -38.36 2.30 -57.40
C LYS A 28 -39.80 2.63 -57.02
N SER A 29 -40.20 2.29 -55.80
CA SER A 29 -41.51 2.60 -55.23
C SER A 29 -41.40 3.81 -54.30
N ASP A 30 -42.10 4.91 -54.62
CA ASP A 30 -42.39 5.99 -53.68
C ASP A 30 -43.77 5.73 -53.06
N THR A 31 -43.82 5.48 -51.74
CA THR A 31 -45.04 5.03 -51.05
C THR A 31 -45.96 6.17 -50.63
N GLN A 32 -47.21 6.10 -51.11
CA GLN A 32 -48.43 6.22 -50.28
C GLN A 32 -49.45 5.21 -50.80
N LEU A 33 -49.43 3.98 -50.26
CA LEU A 33 -50.45 2.91 -50.35
C LEU A 33 -51.15 2.60 -51.70
N ASN A 34 -50.73 3.17 -52.83
CA ASN A 34 -51.31 3.02 -54.16
C ASN A 34 -50.29 3.44 -55.23
N ALA A 35 -49.39 2.54 -55.63
CA ALA A 35 -48.62 2.70 -56.86
C ALA A 35 -48.54 1.36 -57.60
N TYR A 36 -49.46 1.21 -58.56
CA TYR A 36 -49.44 0.36 -59.75
C TYR A 36 -49.09 -1.13 -59.60
N THR A 37 -50.15 -1.94 -59.68
CA THR A 37 -50.11 -3.30 -60.22
C THR A 37 -50.10 -3.22 -61.74
N ASP A 38 -48.92 -3.27 -62.35
CA ASP A 38 -48.80 -3.83 -63.69
C ASP A 38 -48.48 -5.32 -63.53
N GLY A 39 -49.54 -6.14 -63.48
CA GLY A 39 -49.49 -7.60 -63.57
C GLY A 39 -49.60 -8.37 -62.24
N ASP A 40 -50.39 -9.45 -62.27
CA ASP A 40 -50.27 -10.68 -61.45
C ASP A 40 -50.98 -10.91 -60.10
N ILE A 41 -51.77 -9.99 -59.51
CA ILE A 41 -52.57 -10.34 -58.30
C ILE A 41 -54.06 -10.02 -58.47
N SER A 42 -54.91 -11.06 -58.43
CA SER A 42 -56.38 -10.94 -58.54
C SER A 42 -56.98 -10.07 -57.42
N TYR A 43 -58.11 -9.39 -57.68
CA TYR A 43 -58.84 -8.60 -56.66
C TYR A 43 -59.13 -9.41 -55.38
N LYS A 44 -59.48 -10.70 -55.54
CA LYS A 44 -59.70 -11.62 -54.42
C LYS A 44 -58.43 -11.79 -53.57
N ASN A 45 -57.28 -11.91 -54.20
CA ASN A 45 -55.99 -12.04 -53.52
C ASN A 45 -55.54 -10.71 -52.89
N GLN A 46 -55.81 -9.55 -53.50
CA GLN A 46 -55.54 -8.25 -52.89
C GLN A 46 -56.39 -8.03 -51.63
N PHE A 47 -57.68 -8.35 -51.67
CA PHE A 47 -58.56 -8.29 -50.50
C PHE A 47 -58.08 -9.26 -49.40
N ARG A 48 -57.74 -10.49 -49.78
CA ARG A 48 -57.21 -11.50 -48.86
C ARG A 48 -55.90 -11.05 -48.22
N PHE A 49 -54.96 -10.50 -48.99
CA PHE A 49 -53.72 -9.92 -48.48
C PHE A 49 -54.00 -8.83 -47.45
N LYS A 50 -54.81 -7.81 -47.79
CA LYS A 50 -55.12 -6.70 -46.88
C LYS A 50 -55.75 -7.20 -45.57
N SER A 51 -56.71 -8.13 -45.67
CA SER A 51 -57.35 -8.71 -44.50
C SER A 51 -56.36 -9.45 -43.60
N MET A 52 -55.48 -10.28 -44.18
CA MET A 52 -54.48 -11.04 -43.41
C MET A 52 -53.39 -10.13 -42.84
N PHE A 53 -52.98 -9.09 -43.56
CA PHE A 53 -52.01 -8.11 -43.10
C PHE A 53 -52.53 -7.36 -41.86
N PHE A 54 -53.74 -6.81 -41.89
CA PHE A 54 -54.32 -6.13 -40.72
C PHE A 54 -54.59 -7.09 -39.56
N GLU A 55 -55.00 -8.33 -39.84
CA GLU A 55 -55.17 -9.35 -38.80
C GLU A 55 -53.82 -9.71 -38.15
N SER A 56 -52.75 -9.82 -38.94
CA SER A 56 -51.39 -10.00 -38.42
C SER A 56 -50.98 -8.85 -37.50
N GLN A 57 -51.26 -7.59 -37.88
CA GLN A 57 -50.98 -6.43 -37.02
C GLN A 57 -51.79 -6.48 -35.71
N ARG A 58 -53.05 -6.92 -35.76
CA ARG A 58 -53.88 -7.11 -34.57
C ARG A 58 -53.31 -8.19 -33.65
N LEU A 59 -52.91 -9.33 -34.20
CA LEU A 59 -52.31 -10.43 -33.42
C LEU A 59 -50.96 -10.03 -32.83
N LYS A 60 -50.13 -9.29 -33.57
CA LYS A 60 -48.88 -8.70 -33.06
C LYS A 60 -49.14 -7.79 -31.85
N ALA A 61 -50.18 -6.95 -31.91
CA ALA A 61 -50.58 -6.10 -30.80
C ALA A 61 -51.14 -6.86 -29.58
N LEU A 62 -51.59 -8.11 -29.77
CA LEU A 62 -52.01 -9.03 -28.72
C LEU A 62 -50.85 -9.94 -28.23
N GLU A 63 -49.62 -9.68 -28.68
CA GLU A 63 -48.42 -10.48 -28.39
C GLU A 63 -48.50 -11.94 -28.88
N GLU A 64 -49.41 -12.23 -29.81
CA GLU A 64 -49.54 -13.54 -30.46
C GLU A 64 -48.60 -13.64 -31.69
N PHE A 65 -47.29 -13.52 -31.45
CA PHE A 65 -46.26 -13.33 -32.49
C PHE A 65 -46.17 -14.48 -33.51
N GLU A 66 -46.31 -15.72 -33.07
CA GLU A 66 -46.25 -16.90 -33.95
C GLU A 66 -47.41 -16.91 -34.95
N LYS A 67 -48.62 -16.58 -34.51
CA LYS A 67 -49.80 -16.52 -35.37
C LYS A 67 -49.74 -15.32 -36.31
N ALA A 68 -49.23 -14.19 -35.84
CA ALA A 68 -48.97 -13.04 -36.68
C ALA A 68 -47.97 -13.38 -37.81
N ALA A 69 -46.84 -14.02 -37.48
CA ALA A 69 -45.85 -14.46 -38.47
C ALA A 69 -46.45 -15.40 -39.52
N ALA A 70 -47.26 -16.40 -39.11
CA ALA A 70 -47.92 -17.31 -40.03
C ALA A 70 -48.91 -16.62 -41.00
N LEU A 71 -49.59 -15.56 -40.57
CA LEU A 71 -50.41 -14.73 -41.46
C LEU A 71 -49.55 -13.88 -42.39
N MET A 72 -48.42 -13.36 -41.92
CA MET A 72 -47.49 -12.59 -42.73
C MET A 72 -46.79 -13.45 -43.79
N GLU A 73 -46.47 -14.72 -43.50
CA GLU A 73 -46.01 -15.70 -44.51
C GLU A 73 -47.05 -15.90 -45.61
N GLN A 74 -48.33 -16.01 -45.26
CA GLN A 74 -49.40 -16.10 -46.24
C GLN A 74 -49.53 -14.82 -47.06
N CYS A 75 -49.34 -13.64 -46.46
CA CYS A 75 -49.28 -12.37 -47.19
C CYS A 75 -48.15 -12.40 -48.22
N LEU A 76 -46.94 -12.80 -47.83
CA LEU A 76 -45.78 -12.91 -48.72
C LEU A 76 -45.93 -14.02 -49.78
N SER A 77 -46.74 -15.06 -49.52
CA SER A 77 -47.07 -16.06 -50.54
C SER A 77 -48.01 -15.52 -51.64
N ILE A 78 -48.81 -14.50 -51.31
CA ILE A 78 -49.70 -13.83 -52.27
C ILE A 78 -48.95 -12.74 -53.03
N ASP A 79 -48.14 -11.95 -52.32
CA ASP A 79 -47.33 -10.87 -52.88
C ASP A 79 -45.89 -10.94 -52.33
N PRO A 80 -44.99 -11.67 -53.02
CA PRO A 80 -43.60 -11.78 -52.62
C PRO A 80 -42.78 -10.49 -52.77
N PHE A 81 -43.32 -9.45 -53.43
CA PHE A 81 -42.62 -8.20 -53.71
C PHE A 81 -43.15 -7.04 -52.87
N ASN A 82 -43.88 -7.36 -51.79
CA ASN A 82 -44.45 -6.35 -50.91
C ASN A 82 -43.45 -5.89 -49.82
N ALA A 83 -42.95 -4.66 -49.96
CA ALA A 83 -41.96 -4.11 -49.02
C ALA A 83 -42.47 -4.01 -47.58
N ASP A 84 -43.74 -3.66 -47.36
CA ASP A 84 -44.33 -3.49 -46.03
C ASP A 84 -44.53 -4.83 -45.32
N ALA A 85 -44.96 -5.87 -46.05
CA ALA A 85 -45.06 -7.23 -45.50
C ALA A 85 -43.68 -7.78 -45.13
N HIS A 86 -42.65 -7.52 -45.95
CA HIS A 86 -41.28 -7.87 -45.60
C HIS A 86 -40.78 -7.11 -44.36
N TYR A 87 -41.09 -5.82 -44.23
CA TYR A 87 -40.73 -5.04 -43.04
C TYR A 87 -41.41 -5.57 -41.76
N GLU A 88 -42.71 -5.82 -41.81
CA GLU A 88 -43.46 -6.34 -40.67
C GLU A 88 -43.02 -7.75 -40.27
N MET A 89 -42.66 -8.57 -41.26
CA MET A 89 -42.09 -9.89 -41.02
C MET A 89 -40.74 -9.80 -40.28
N ALA A 90 -39.89 -8.84 -40.64
CA ALA A 90 -38.62 -8.62 -39.96
C ALA A 90 -38.83 -8.22 -38.48
N LEU A 91 -39.81 -7.35 -38.19
CA LEU A 91 -40.17 -6.97 -36.83
C LEU A 91 -40.66 -8.17 -36.00
N LEU A 92 -41.51 -9.03 -36.58
CA LEU A 92 -42.00 -10.23 -35.92
C LEU A 92 -40.87 -11.23 -35.63
N TYR A 93 -39.89 -11.35 -36.52
CA TYR A 93 -38.73 -12.20 -36.29
C TYR A 93 -37.76 -11.68 -35.23
N ILE A 94 -37.65 -10.36 -35.05
CA ILE A 94 -36.92 -9.77 -33.91
C ILE A 94 -37.54 -10.22 -32.60
N THR A 95 -38.87 -10.13 -32.47
CA THR A 95 -39.56 -10.50 -31.23
C THR A 95 -39.43 -11.99 -30.89
N ASN A 96 -39.25 -12.83 -31.92
CA ASN A 96 -39.04 -14.27 -31.77
C ASN A 96 -37.55 -14.67 -31.68
N GLU A 97 -36.63 -13.72 -31.47
CA GLU A 97 -35.17 -13.92 -31.38
C GLU A 97 -34.53 -14.59 -32.61
N ARG A 98 -35.20 -14.50 -33.78
CA ARG A 98 -34.72 -15.04 -35.06
C ARG A 98 -34.03 -13.95 -35.88
N THR A 99 -32.86 -13.52 -35.44
CA THR A 99 -32.13 -12.37 -36.02
C THR A 99 -31.77 -12.55 -37.50
N ASP A 100 -31.32 -13.74 -37.91
CA ASP A 100 -30.93 -13.98 -39.32
C ASP A 100 -32.12 -13.86 -40.28
N ASP A 101 -33.27 -14.40 -39.89
CA ASP A 101 -34.51 -14.29 -40.66
C ASP A 101 -35.01 -12.83 -40.70
N ALA A 102 -34.88 -12.11 -39.59
CA ALA A 102 -35.20 -10.69 -39.54
C ALA A 102 -34.33 -9.86 -40.50
N VAL A 103 -33.01 -10.12 -40.55
CA VAL A 103 -32.09 -9.48 -41.49
C VAL A 103 -32.51 -9.75 -42.93
N PHE A 104 -32.77 -11.01 -43.29
CA PHE A 104 -33.21 -11.37 -44.64
C PHE A 104 -34.47 -10.60 -45.07
N HIS A 105 -35.51 -10.57 -44.23
CA HIS A 105 -36.74 -9.87 -44.55
C HIS A 105 -36.58 -8.35 -44.57
N ALA A 106 -35.75 -7.78 -43.70
CA ALA A 106 -35.43 -6.35 -43.73
C ALA A 106 -34.63 -5.94 -44.97
N GLU A 107 -33.67 -6.77 -45.42
CA GLU A 107 -32.91 -6.56 -46.66
C GLU A 107 -33.83 -6.60 -47.88
N LYS A 108 -34.76 -7.57 -47.93
CA LYS A 108 -35.78 -7.63 -48.99
C LYS A 108 -36.68 -6.41 -49.00
N SER A 109 -37.13 -5.95 -47.83
CA SER A 109 -37.91 -4.72 -47.71
C SER A 109 -37.14 -3.51 -48.25
N PHE A 110 -35.84 -3.41 -47.94
CA PHE A 110 -34.98 -2.34 -48.42
C PHE A 110 -34.72 -2.41 -49.93
N GLU A 111 -34.51 -3.60 -50.50
CA GLU A 111 -34.38 -3.78 -51.95
C GLU A 111 -35.63 -3.29 -52.71
N LEU A 112 -36.81 -3.57 -52.16
CA LEU A 112 -38.10 -3.21 -52.76
C LEU A 112 -38.47 -1.72 -52.54
N ASN A 113 -38.08 -1.14 -51.40
CA ASN A 113 -38.29 0.27 -51.08
C ASN A 113 -37.06 0.88 -50.37
N PRO A 114 -36.03 1.27 -51.12
CA PRO A 114 -34.78 1.79 -50.55
C PRO A 114 -34.92 3.21 -49.98
N ASN A 115 -36.07 3.86 -50.16
CA ASN A 115 -36.32 5.22 -49.69
C ASN A 115 -36.94 5.25 -48.27
N ASN A 116 -37.37 4.11 -47.72
CA ASN A 116 -38.04 4.05 -46.43
C ASN A 116 -37.04 4.13 -45.25
N ILE A 117 -37.06 5.25 -44.54
CA ILE A 117 -36.17 5.52 -43.39
C ILE A 117 -36.33 4.48 -42.29
N TRP A 118 -37.56 4.03 -42.01
CA TRP A 118 -37.84 3.03 -40.96
C TRP A 118 -37.15 1.70 -41.24
N VAL A 119 -37.13 1.29 -42.51
CA VAL A 119 -36.44 0.05 -42.94
C VAL A 119 -34.92 0.21 -42.78
N ILE A 120 -34.37 1.37 -43.12
CA ILE A 120 -32.93 1.62 -42.98
C ILE A 120 -32.52 1.65 -41.49
N GLN A 121 -33.34 2.27 -40.63
CA GLN A 121 -33.12 2.25 -39.17
C GLN A 121 -33.20 0.82 -38.61
N LEU A 122 -34.21 0.05 -39.03
CA LEU A 122 -34.35 -1.36 -38.65
C LEU A 122 -33.12 -2.17 -39.07
N LEU A 123 -32.67 -2.02 -40.31
CA LEU A 123 -31.44 -2.67 -40.80
C LEU A 123 -30.21 -2.26 -40.00
N SER A 124 -30.07 -0.98 -39.65
CA SER A 124 -28.94 -0.53 -38.83
C SER A 124 -28.88 -1.23 -37.46
N GLN A 125 -30.03 -1.39 -36.80
CA GLN A 125 -30.14 -2.09 -35.51
C GLN A 125 -29.88 -3.58 -35.67
N LEU A 126 -30.46 -4.22 -36.69
CA LEU A 126 -30.25 -5.64 -36.97
C LEU A 126 -28.79 -5.96 -37.30
N TYR A 127 -28.12 -5.10 -38.07
CA TYR A 127 -26.70 -5.25 -38.37
C TYR A 127 -25.82 -5.04 -37.13
N GLN A 128 -26.21 -4.14 -36.23
CA GLN A 128 -25.53 -3.98 -34.95
C GLN A 128 -25.65 -5.24 -34.08
N ILE A 129 -26.85 -5.83 -33.99
CA ILE A 129 -27.10 -7.06 -33.22
C ILE A 129 -26.36 -8.26 -33.81
N SER A 130 -26.39 -8.42 -35.14
CA SER A 130 -25.73 -9.52 -35.84
C SER A 130 -24.21 -9.35 -35.98
N GLY A 131 -23.64 -8.22 -35.53
CA GLY A 131 -22.21 -7.91 -35.67
C GLY A 131 -21.76 -7.65 -37.11
N ASN A 132 -22.70 -7.40 -38.04
CA ASN A 132 -22.39 -7.07 -39.43
C ASN A 132 -21.98 -5.59 -39.57
N ASN A 133 -20.74 -5.30 -39.21
CA ASN A 133 -20.19 -3.93 -39.22
C ASN A 133 -20.24 -3.25 -40.60
N GLN A 134 -20.15 -4.01 -41.69
CA GLN A 134 -20.16 -3.46 -43.05
C GLN A 134 -21.60 -3.10 -43.50
N GLY A 135 -22.58 -3.92 -43.13
CA GLY A 135 -24.00 -3.64 -43.31
C GLY A 135 -24.42 -2.42 -42.50
N GLU A 136 -24.04 -2.37 -41.21
CA GLU A 136 -24.28 -1.25 -40.29
C GLU A 136 -23.76 0.07 -40.89
N LEU A 137 -22.50 0.08 -41.36
CA LEU A 137 -21.90 1.26 -42.00
C LEU A 137 -22.69 1.73 -43.22
N ASN A 138 -23.17 0.80 -44.06
CA ASN A 138 -23.93 1.17 -45.26
C ASN A 138 -25.33 1.69 -44.89
N ALA A 139 -25.98 1.12 -43.88
CA ALA A 139 -27.27 1.62 -43.39
C ALA A 139 -27.14 3.07 -42.86
N TYR A 140 -26.13 3.37 -42.05
CA TYR A 140 -25.92 4.73 -41.56
C TYR A 140 -25.53 5.74 -42.65
N LYS A 141 -24.78 5.32 -43.69
CA LYS A 141 -24.55 6.18 -44.87
C LYS A 141 -25.86 6.57 -45.53
N ASN A 142 -26.76 5.59 -45.76
CA ASN A 142 -28.06 5.86 -46.34
C ASN A 142 -28.90 6.79 -45.47
N LEU A 143 -28.86 6.64 -44.13
CA LEU A 143 -29.56 7.55 -43.22
C LEU A 143 -29.03 8.99 -43.31
N VAL A 144 -27.71 9.17 -43.33
CA VAL A 144 -27.08 10.49 -43.47
C VAL A 144 -27.33 11.10 -44.86
N ASP A 145 -27.40 10.29 -45.92
CA ASP A 145 -27.76 10.77 -47.26
C ASP A 145 -29.22 11.27 -47.33
N LYS A 146 -30.12 10.67 -46.53
CA LYS A 146 -31.54 11.08 -46.44
C LYS A 146 -31.74 12.33 -45.62
N ASP A 147 -31.04 12.45 -44.49
CA ASP A 147 -31.05 13.64 -43.65
C ASP A 147 -29.62 14.05 -43.27
N PRO A 148 -28.94 14.84 -44.14
CA PRO A 148 -27.57 15.27 -43.90
C PRO A 148 -27.42 16.27 -42.75
N SER A 149 -28.52 16.79 -42.19
CA SER A 149 -28.53 17.71 -41.05
C SER A 149 -28.75 17.01 -39.72
N ASN A 150 -29.20 15.75 -39.73
CA ASN A 150 -29.42 14.99 -38.51
C ASN A 150 -28.07 14.60 -37.87
N ILE A 151 -27.80 15.20 -36.71
CA ILE A 151 -26.55 14.99 -35.97
C ILE A 151 -26.44 13.57 -35.43
N GLU A 152 -27.55 12.96 -35.00
CA GLU A 152 -27.58 11.59 -34.48
C GLU A 152 -27.14 10.60 -35.57
N TYR A 153 -27.67 10.74 -36.79
CA TYR A 153 -27.26 9.90 -37.92
C TYR A 153 -25.78 10.09 -38.27
N GLN A 154 -25.29 11.33 -38.25
CA GLN A 154 -23.87 11.61 -38.47
C GLN A 154 -23.00 10.97 -37.38
N PHE A 155 -23.42 11.03 -36.11
CA PHE A 155 -22.68 10.44 -35.00
C PHE A 155 -22.60 8.92 -35.10
N LEU A 156 -23.74 8.27 -35.43
CA LEU A 156 -23.79 6.83 -35.67
C LEU A 156 -22.93 6.42 -36.87
N LEU A 157 -22.94 7.22 -37.95
CA LEU A 157 -22.07 7.00 -39.10
C LEU A 157 -20.58 7.10 -38.74
N ALA A 158 -20.19 8.11 -37.97
CA ALA A 158 -18.81 8.28 -37.51
C ALA A 158 -18.38 7.08 -36.66
N THR A 159 -19.24 6.64 -35.73
CA THR A 159 -19.02 5.45 -34.89
C THR A 159 -18.84 4.18 -35.73
N ALA A 160 -19.67 3.97 -36.75
CA ALA A 160 -19.54 2.83 -37.66
C ALA A 160 -18.26 2.90 -38.51
N TYR A 161 -17.83 4.10 -38.93
CA TYR A 161 -16.52 4.26 -39.56
C TYR A 161 -15.38 3.88 -38.59
N SER A 162 -15.47 4.26 -37.31
CA SER A 162 -14.49 3.88 -36.29
C SER A 162 -14.43 2.35 -36.10
N LYS A 163 -15.58 1.67 -35.95
CA LYS A 163 -15.65 0.20 -35.81
C LYS A 163 -15.05 -0.55 -37.00
N THR A 164 -15.18 0.00 -38.20
CA THR A 164 -14.68 -0.61 -39.44
C THR A 164 -13.23 -0.22 -39.77
N GLY A 165 -12.52 0.46 -38.87
CA GLY A 165 -11.13 0.89 -39.05
C GLY A 165 -10.96 2.08 -40.01
N ASN A 166 -12.05 2.71 -40.44
CA ASN A 166 -12.05 3.87 -41.33
C ASN A 166 -11.88 5.19 -40.56
N TYR A 167 -10.87 5.28 -39.70
CA TYR A 167 -10.69 6.37 -38.72
C TYR A 167 -10.67 7.77 -39.34
N LYS A 168 -9.98 7.94 -40.48
CA LYS A 168 -9.95 9.23 -41.20
C LYS A 168 -11.33 9.71 -41.64
N LYS A 169 -12.21 8.79 -42.05
CA LYS A 169 -13.59 9.13 -42.44
C LYS A 169 -14.45 9.44 -41.21
N ALA A 170 -14.27 8.70 -40.12
CA ALA A 170 -14.92 9.00 -38.85
C ALA A 170 -14.60 10.42 -38.38
N ILE A 171 -13.31 10.80 -38.39
CA ILE A 171 -12.86 12.16 -38.04
C ILE A 171 -13.48 13.21 -38.96
N GLN A 172 -13.55 12.97 -40.27
CA GLN A 172 -14.22 13.90 -41.20
C GLN A 172 -15.69 14.13 -40.83
N VAL A 173 -16.40 13.07 -40.43
CA VAL A 173 -17.79 13.19 -39.98
C VAL A 173 -17.87 13.92 -38.64
N TYR A 174 -17.02 13.61 -37.67
CA TYR A 174 -16.97 14.35 -36.40
C TYR A 174 -16.65 15.83 -36.58
N ASN A 175 -15.73 16.19 -37.49
CA ASN A 175 -15.45 17.59 -37.83
C ASN A 175 -16.66 18.29 -38.46
N LYS A 176 -17.46 17.57 -39.25
CA LYS A 176 -18.71 18.10 -39.79
C LYS A 176 -19.73 18.35 -38.68
N ILE A 177 -19.89 17.43 -37.74
CA ILE A 177 -20.77 17.61 -36.58
C ILE A 177 -20.30 18.81 -35.75
N GLU A 178 -19.01 18.89 -35.44
CA GLU A 178 -18.41 20.01 -34.70
C GLU A 178 -18.64 21.35 -35.40
N SER A 179 -18.59 21.41 -36.73
CA SER A 179 -18.91 22.65 -37.47
C SER A 179 -20.37 23.10 -37.33
N GLN A 180 -21.28 22.19 -36.96
CA GLN A 180 -22.71 22.47 -36.78
C GLN A 180 -23.05 22.85 -35.34
N ILE A 181 -22.44 22.18 -34.35
CA ILE A 181 -22.80 22.35 -32.93
C ILE A 181 -21.73 23.05 -32.08
N GLY A 182 -20.55 23.30 -32.65
CA GLY A 182 -19.39 23.83 -31.94
C GLY A 182 -18.54 22.75 -31.27
N VAL A 183 -17.43 23.18 -30.67
CA VAL A 183 -16.52 22.32 -29.90
C VAL A 183 -17.27 21.83 -28.65
N ASN A 184 -17.28 20.52 -28.44
CA ASN A 184 -17.76 19.90 -27.21
C ASN A 184 -16.81 18.79 -26.76
N GLU A 185 -16.99 18.36 -25.51
CA GLU A 185 -16.15 17.34 -24.88
C GLU A 185 -16.27 15.99 -25.59
N ASP A 186 -17.49 15.50 -25.81
CA ASP A 186 -17.71 14.16 -26.41
C ASP A 186 -17.03 14.01 -27.77
N LEU A 187 -17.16 14.99 -28.67
CA LEU A 187 -16.52 14.91 -29.99
C LEU A 187 -15.01 15.02 -29.89
N SER A 188 -14.49 15.86 -28.98
CA SER A 188 -13.05 16.03 -28.79
C SER A 188 -12.42 14.73 -28.28
N VAL A 189 -13.03 14.07 -27.28
CA VAL A 189 -12.59 12.78 -26.74
C VAL A 189 -12.69 11.66 -27.78
N MET A 190 -13.78 11.62 -28.56
CA MET A 190 -13.90 10.63 -29.64
C MET A 190 -12.81 10.82 -30.71
N LYS A 191 -12.53 12.06 -31.14
CA LYS A 191 -11.46 12.36 -32.10
C LYS A 191 -10.08 12.06 -31.53
N GLU A 192 -9.82 12.44 -30.28
CA GLU A 192 -8.61 12.11 -29.53
C GLU A 192 -8.33 10.61 -29.55
N HIS A 193 -9.31 9.79 -29.15
CA HIS A 193 -9.18 8.34 -29.14
C HIS A 193 -8.85 7.77 -30.53
N LEU A 194 -9.47 8.32 -31.59
CA LEU A 194 -9.18 7.92 -32.97
C LEU A 194 -7.76 8.30 -33.39
N TYR A 195 -7.28 9.50 -33.05
CA TYR A 195 -5.91 9.91 -33.33
C TYR A 195 -4.90 9.04 -32.58
N ILE A 196 -5.15 8.70 -31.32
CA ILE A 196 -4.31 7.76 -30.56
C ILE A 196 -4.30 6.37 -31.19
N THR A 197 -5.45 5.87 -31.64
CA THR A 197 -5.53 4.57 -32.34
C THR A 197 -4.73 4.57 -33.65
N MET A 198 -4.60 5.72 -34.31
CA MET A 198 -3.76 5.91 -35.49
C MET A 198 -2.27 6.12 -35.16
N GLY A 199 -1.91 6.33 -33.89
CA GLY A 199 -0.56 6.68 -33.45
C GLY A 199 -0.21 8.17 -33.59
N ASP A 200 -1.19 9.02 -33.90
CA ASP A 200 -1.02 10.45 -34.15
C ASP A 200 -1.22 11.27 -32.86
N VAL A 201 -0.32 11.11 -31.88
CA VAL A 201 -0.44 11.72 -30.54
C VAL A 201 -0.53 13.25 -30.57
N GLU A 202 0.16 13.91 -31.51
CA GLU A 202 0.10 15.37 -31.66
C GLU A 202 -1.31 15.84 -32.06
N LEU A 203 -1.97 15.11 -32.97
CA LEU A 203 -3.34 15.46 -33.38
C LEU A 203 -4.35 15.16 -32.28
N ALA A 204 -4.11 14.11 -31.49
CA ALA A 204 -4.91 13.85 -30.29
C ALA A 204 -4.79 15.02 -29.28
N ALA A 205 -3.56 15.48 -29.04
CA ALA A 205 -3.30 16.62 -28.16
C ALA A 205 -3.94 17.91 -28.70
N ASP A 206 -3.90 18.17 -30.00
CA ASP A 206 -4.55 19.32 -30.63
C ASP A 206 -6.07 19.36 -30.36
N GLU A 207 -6.75 18.21 -30.29
CA GLU A 207 -8.17 18.15 -29.96
C GLU A 207 -8.44 18.53 -28.49
N ILE A 208 -7.60 18.06 -27.56
CA ILE A 208 -7.70 18.49 -26.15
C ILE A 208 -7.35 19.98 -26.00
N ILE A 209 -6.35 20.49 -26.74
CA ILE A 209 -5.98 21.91 -26.73
C ILE A 209 -7.13 22.79 -27.24
N LYS A 210 -7.82 22.38 -28.30
CA LYS A 210 -9.04 23.06 -28.77
C LYS A 210 -10.13 23.05 -27.69
N LEU A 211 -10.29 21.92 -26.99
CA LEU A 211 -11.25 21.78 -25.90
C LEU A 211 -10.92 22.73 -24.73
N ILE A 212 -9.64 22.81 -24.31
CA ILE A 212 -9.16 23.76 -23.30
C ILE A 212 -9.44 25.21 -23.73
N ALA A 213 -9.18 25.54 -25.00
CA ALA A 213 -9.42 26.89 -25.52
C ALA A 213 -10.92 27.26 -25.54
N ALA A 214 -11.80 26.29 -25.79
CA ALA A 214 -13.25 26.49 -25.76
C ALA A 214 -13.81 26.59 -24.33
N PHE A 215 -13.18 25.92 -23.36
CA PHE A 215 -13.61 25.84 -21.96
C PHE A 215 -12.45 26.19 -21.01
N PRO A 216 -11.93 27.43 -21.01
CA PRO A 216 -10.71 27.79 -20.29
C PRO A 216 -10.81 27.71 -18.76
N ASN A 217 -12.03 27.60 -18.22
CA ASN A 217 -12.26 27.47 -16.78
C ASN A 217 -12.32 25.99 -16.32
N GLU A 218 -12.33 25.04 -17.25
CA GLU A 218 -12.43 23.60 -16.97
C GLU A 218 -11.03 22.99 -16.84
N MET A 219 -10.43 23.15 -15.65
CA MET A 219 -9.07 22.72 -15.35
C MET A 219 -8.81 21.22 -15.59
N ARG A 220 -9.85 20.38 -15.52
CA ARG A 220 -9.74 18.94 -15.77
C ARG A 220 -9.19 18.60 -17.16
N PHE A 221 -9.38 19.47 -18.15
CA PHE A 221 -8.86 19.25 -19.51
C PHE A 221 -7.34 19.39 -19.60
N LEU A 222 -6.71 20.20 -18.73
CA LEU A 222 -5.26 20.21 -18.58
C LEU A 222 -4.75 18.87 -18.02
N GLY A 223 -5.48 18.29 -17.06
CA GLY A 223 -5.20 16.95 -16.54
C GLY A 223 -5.22 15.89 -17.65
N MET A 224 -6.26 15.90 -18.49
CA MET A 224 -6.37 15.00 -19.64
C MET A 224 -5.19 15.15 -20.62
N LEU A 225 -4.77 16.38 -20.92
CA LEU A 225 -3.62 16.62 -21.79
C LEU A 225 -2.31 16.11 -21.18
N ALA A 226 -2.12 16.32 -19.88
CA ALA A 226 -0.93 15.83 -19.16
C ALA A 226 -0.87 14.30 -19.15
N GLU A 227 -2.00 13.64 -18.91
CA GLU A 227 -2.14 12.17 -18.93
C GLU A 227 -1.91 11.61 -20.34
N LEU A 228 -2.45 12.26 -21.37
CA LEU A 228 -2.20 11.89 -22.77
C LEU A 228 -0.71 11.87 -23.08
N TYR A 229 0.00 12.93 -22.73
CA TYR A 229 1.45 13.00 -22.94
C TYR A 229 2.19 11.97 -22.10
N GLN A 230 1.79 11.75 -20.84
CA GLN A 230 2.43 10.77 -19.95
C GLN A 230 2.26 9.33 -20.47
N ALA A 231 1.06 8.95 -20.91
CA ALA A 231 0.75 7.62 -21.43
C ALA A 231 1.46 7.30 -22.76
N ASN A 232 1.97 8.32 -23.45
CA ASN A 232 2.68 8.20 -24.73
C ASN A 232 4.18 8.55 -24.60
N ASP A 233 4.76 8.43 -23.40
CA ASP A 233 6.19 8.68 -23.11
C ASP A 233 6.69 10.10 -23.46
N LEU A 234 5.79 11.07 -23.58
CA LEU A 234 6.10 12.49 -23.84
C LEU A 234 6.23 13.25 -22.51
N THR A 235 7.11 12.75 -21.63
CA THR A 235 7.24 13.22 -20.24
C THR A 235 7.47 14.73 -20.14
N GLU A 236 8.38 15.30 -20.93
CA GLU A 236 8.68 16.75 -20.86
C GLU A 236 7.46 17.63 -21.18
N LYS A 237 6.61 17.21 -22.13
CA LYS A 237 5.35 17.91 -22.43
C LYS A 237 4.35 17.76 -21.28
N SER A 238 4.20 16.56 -20.74
CA SER A 238 3.34 16.28 -19.58
C SER A 238 3.71 17.15 -18.37
N ILE A 239 5.01 17.21 -18.05
CA ILE A 239 5.55 18.02 -16.95
C ILE A 239 5.35 19.52 -17.20
N GLY A 240 5.44 19.98 -18.46
CA GLY A 240 5.07 21.34 -18.83
C GLY A 240 3.62 21.67 -18.43
N ILE A 241 2.68 20.77 -18.72
CA ILE A 241 1.27 20.94 -18.37
C ILE A 241 1.05 20.88 -16.85
N TYR A 242 1.67 19.95 -16.13
CA TYR A 242 1.55 19.92 -14.67
C TYR A 242 2.11 21.17 -14.00
N ASN A 243 3.16 21.79 -14.54
CA ASN A 243 3.65 23.08 -14.04
C ASN A 243 2.66 24.22 -14.33
N GLU A 244 1.98 24.21 -15.47
CA GLU A 244 0.88 25.14 -15.76
C GLU A 244 -0.28 24.96 -14.76
N VAL A 245 -0.68 23.71 -14.50
CA VAL A 245 -1.69 23.39 -13.48
C VAL A 245 -1.28 23.94 -12.11
N LEU A 246 -0.03 23.73 -11.68
CA LEU A 246 0.45 24.26 -10.40
C LEU A 246 0.60 25.80 -10.37
N SER A 247 0.76 26.46 -11.51
CA SER A 247 0.78 27.93 -11.57
C SER A 247 -0.60 28.54 -11.27
N LEU A 248 -1.66 27.79 -11.54
CA LEU A 248 -3.06 28.17 -11.31
C LEU A 248 -3.56 27.64 -9.95
N GLU A 249 -3.23 26.39 -9.64
CA GLU A 249 -3.60 25.70 -8.41
C GLU A 249 -2.35 25.09 -7.74
N PRO A 250 -1.60 25.86 -6.93
CA PRO A 250 -0.35 25.38 -6.32
C PRO A 250 -0.50 24.13 -5.46
N LYS A 251 -1.72 23.87 -4.95
CA LYS A 251 -2.05 22.72 -4.11
C LYS A 251 -2.77 21.59 -4.86
N ASN A 252 -2.80 21.61 -6.20
CA ASN A 252 -3.46 20.55 -6.97
C ASN A 252 -2.81 19.19 -6.67
N PRO A 253 -3.56 18.18 -6.15
CA PRO A 253 -2.98 16.92 -5.73
C PRO A 253 -2.35 16.10 -6.87
N ALA A 254 -3.06 15.98 -8.00
CA ALA A 254 -2.62 15.17 -9.13
C ALA A 254 -1.31 15.71 -9.72
N ALA A 255 -1.20 17.03 -9.89
CA ALA A 255 0.00 17.66 -10.41
C ALA A 255 1.19 17.55 -9.44
N ASN A 256 0.98 17.72 -8.13
CA ASN A 256 2.04 17.53 -7.13
C ASN A 256 2.53 16.07 -7.08
N ILE A 257 1.63 15.08 -7.14
CA ILE A 257 1.99 13.66 -7.18
C ILE A 257 2.80 13.33 -8.44
N ALA A 258 2.34 13.79 -9.61
CA ALA A 258 3.02 13.54 -10.87
C ALA A 258 4.44 14.15 -10.92
N LEU A 259 4.58 15.39 -10.45
CA LEU A 259 5.89 16.06 -10.36
C LEU A 259 6.80 15.41 -9.32
N ALA A 260 6.27 15.00 -8.16
CA ALA A 260 7.01 14.24 -7.16
C ALA A 260 7.58 12.94 -7.76
N GLU A 261 6.77 12.19 -8.48
CA GLU A 261 7.17 10.93 -9.11
C GLU A 261 8.22 11.16 -10.21
N TYR A 262 8.02 12.17 -11.07
CA TYR A 262 9.01 12.55 -12.08
C TYR A 262 10.37 12.84 -11.45
N TYR A 263 10.42 13.71 -10.43
CA TYR A 263 11.68 14.03 -9.78
C TYR A 263 12.27 12.82 -9.04
N ARG A 264 11.43 11.91 -8.50
CA ARG A 264 11.89 10.67 -7.87
C ARG A 264 12.56 9.73 -8.88
N VAL A 265 11.94 9.50 -10.04
CA VAL A 265 12.48 8.64 -11.11
C VAL A 265 13.77 9.24 -11.70
N ASN A 266 13.85 10.56 -11.79
CA ASN A 266 15.04 11.28 -12.25
C ASN A 266 16.11 11.47 -11.15
N ASN A 267 16.00 10.75 -10.01
CA ASN A 267 16.92 10.79 -8.86
C ASN A 267 17.08 12.17 -8.18
N ASN A 268 16.17 13.12 -8.44
CA ASN A 268 16.11 14.40 -7.76
C ASN A 268 15.15 14.33 -6.56
N HIS A 269 15.49 13.50 -5.60
CA HIS A 269 14.63 13.22 -4.43
C HIS A 269 14.33 14.47 -3.59
N LEU A 270 15.23 15.46 -3.53
CA LEU A 270 14.97 16.70 -2.79
C LEU A 270 13.81 17.49 -3.39
N LYS A 271 13.76 17.62 -4.72
CA LYS A 271 12.59 18.20 -5.38
C LYS A 271 11.35 17.33 -5.20
N ALA A 272 11.48 16.02 -5.24
CA ALA A 272 10.34 15.14 -4.97
C ALA A 272 9.72 15.40 -3.58
N PHE A 273 10.54 15.62 -2.55
CA PHE A 273 10.06 16.01 -1.22
C PHE A 273 9.26 17.33 -1.24
N GLU A 274 9.68 18.33 -2.02
CA GLU A 274 8.97 19.61 -2.12
C GLU A 274 7.52 19.42 -2.59
N TYR A 275 7.30 18.62 -3.63
CA TYR A 275 5.96 18.35 -4.15
C TYR A 275 5.16 17.39 -3.25
N LEU A 276 5.79 16.36 -2.69
CA LEU A 276 5.15 15.46 -1.71
C LEU A 276 4.64 16.23 -0.48
N SER A 277 5.39 17.25 -0.04
CA SER A 277 5.06 18.07 1.11
C SER A 277 3.65 18.65 1.03
N PHE A 278 3.18 19.05 -0.15
CA PHE A 278 1.82 19.59 -0.36
C PHE A 278 0.73 18.52 -0.26
N CYS A 279 1.02 17.29 -0.68
CA CYS A 279 0.07 16.19 -0.61
C CYS A 279 -0.17 15.73 0.84
N PHE A 280 0.85 15.79 1.69
CA PHE A 280 0.72 15.48 3.12
C PHE A 280 -0.03 16.57 3.92
N ASP A 281 -0.13 17.81 3.43
CA ASP A 281 -0.82 18.92 4.13
C ASP A 281 -2.35 18.89 4.02
N ASN A 282 -2.92 18.10 3.11
CA ASN A 282 -4.35 18.17 2.76
C ASN A 282 -5.04 16.79 2.79
N ASP A 283 -4.50 15.84 3.54
CA ASP A 283 -5.03 14.46 3.69
C ASP A 283 -5.30 13.76 2.35
N VAL A 284 -4.56 14.15 1.30
CA VAL A 284 -4.67 13.56 -0.04
C VAL A 284 -4.25 12.10 0.00
N PHE A 285 -3.18 11.83 0.74
CA PHE A 285 -2.68 10.49 0.93
C PHE A 285 -3.46 9.81 2.03
N ASP A 286 -4.13 8.73 1.67
CA ASP A 286 -4.59 7.75 2.64
C ASP A 286 -3.41 7.19 3.45
N LEU A 287 -3.74 6.51 4.55
CA LEU A 287 -2.76 5.93 5.45
C LEU A 287 -1.75 5.03 4.72
N GLN A 288 -2.22 4.21 3.79
CA GLN A 288 -1.39 3.23 3.10
C GLN A 288 -0.34 3.93 2.22
N MET A 289 -0.76 4.92 1.45
CA MET A 289 0.11 5.71 0.58
C MET A 289 1.12 6.53 1.39
N ALA A 290 0.65 7.20 2.45
CA ALA A 290 1.52 7.94 3.36
C ALA A 290 2.61 7.04 3.96
N PHE A 291 2.23 5.87 4.48
CA PHE A 291 3.14 4.89 5.05
C PHE A 291 4.16 4.38 4.03
N GLN A 292 3.71 4.05 2.81
CA GLN A 292 4.60 3.58 1.73
C GLN A 292 5.63 4.63 1.34
N ILE A 293 5.21 5.88 1.16
CA ILE A 293 6.11 6.98 0.78
C ILE A 293 7.16 7.19 1.89
N LEU A 294 6.72 7.35 3.14
CA LEU A 294 7.64 7.54 4.28
C LEU A 294 8.61 6.37 4.42
N SER A 295 8.14 5.13 4.31
CA SER A 295 8.98 3.92 4.38
C SER A 295 10.00 3.85 3.25
N SER A 296 9.62 4.26 2.03
CA SER A 296 10.52 4.27 0.87
C SER A 296 11.69 5.23 1.05
N TYR A 297 11.43 6.40 1.66
CA TYR A 297 12.45 7.40 1.95
C TYR A 297 13.20 7.15 3.25
N PHE A 298 12.63 6.38 4.18
CA PHE A 298 13.29 6.05 5.44
C PHE A 298 14.65 5.39 5.23
N LYS A 299 14.71 4.34 4.39
CA LYS A 299 15.97 3.67 4.08
C LYS A 299 17.00 4.65 3.49
N MET A 300 16.56 5.50 2.57
CA MET A 300 17.41 6.49 1.92
C MET A 300 17.94 7.54 2.89
N ALA A 301 17.11 7.99 3.84
CA ALA A 301 17.48 8.98 4.85
C ALA A 301 18.44 8.42 5.92
N ILE A 302 18.39 7.12 6.21
CA ILE A 302 19.40 6.47 7.07
C ILE A 302 20.77 6.46 6.37
N GLU A 303 20.79 6.24 5.06
CA GLU A 303 22.03 6.17 4.28
C GLU A 303 22.62 7.55 3.96
N ASP A 304 21.77 8.57 3.75
CA ASP A 304 22.19 9.93 3.42
C ASP A 304 21.41 10.99 4.22
N GLN A 305 22.15 11.64 5.12
CA GLN A 305 21.65 12.64 6.06
C GLN A 305 20.87 13.80 5.40
N LYS A 306 21.16 14.13 4.13
CA LYS A 306 20.48 15.25 3.46
C LYS A 306 18.97 15.03 3.25
N TYR A 307 18.51 13.77 3.33
CA TYR A 307 17.09 13.43 3.22
C TYR A 307 16.39 13.33 4.57
N LEU A 308 17.12 13.43 5.69
CA LEU A 308 16.55 13.25 7.02
C LEU A 308 15.55 14.35 7.37
N ASP A 309 15.94 15.62 7.24
CA ASP A 309 15.06 16.75 7.58
C ASP A 309 13.78 16.78 6.70
N PRO A 310 13.86 16.57 5.37
CA PRO A 310 12.66 16.41 4.54
C PRO A 310 11.77 15.25 4.96
N LEU A 311 12.34 14.07 5.28
CA LEU A 311 11.58 12.93 5.76
C LEU A 311 10.87 13.22 7.09
N LEU A 312 11.58 13.80 8.05
CA LEU A 312 10.99 14.17 9.36
C LEU A 312 9.90 15.23 9.19
N SER A 313 10.03 16.14 8.22
CA SER A 313 8.96 17.08 7.86
C SER A 313 7.71 16.36 7.37
N LEU A 314 7.84 15.42 6.42
CA LEU A 314 6.71 14.62 5.95
C LEU A 314 6.10 13.75 7.06
N LEU A 315 6.94 13.14 7.90
CA LEU A 315 6.49 12.34 9.05
C LEU A 315 5.66 13.17 10.02
N ASN A 316 6.11 14.40 10.35
CA ASN A 316 5.36 15.29 11.23
C ASN A 316 3.99 15.65 10.64
N LYS A 317 3.92 15.89 9.32
CA LYS A 317 2.63 16.12 8.64
C LYS A 317 1.73 14.90 8.71
N ALA A 318 2.28 13.71 8.45
CA ALA A 318 1.56 12.44 8.56
C ALA A 318 1.04 12.19 9.98
N LEU A 319 1.81 12.53 11.02
CA LEU A 319 1.38 12.42 12.42
C LEU A 319 0.26 13.41 12.78
N ILE A 320 0.12 14.52 12.03
CA ILE A 320 -0.97 15.48 12.22
C ILE A 320 -2.23 15.00 11.48
N SER A 321 -2.10 14.59 10.22
CA SER A 321 -3.22 14.13 9.40
C SER A 321 -3.78 12.77 9.84
N HIS A 322 -2.91 11.88 10.27
CA HIS A 322 -3.21 10.52 10.72
C HIS A 322 -2.93 10.36 12.22
N SER A 323 -3.43 11.31 13.03
CA SER A 323 -3.06 11.49 14.44
C SER A 323 -3.46 10.37 15.41
N GLU A 324 -4.29 9.43 14.97
CA GLU A 324 -4.71 8.24 15.74
C GLU A 324 -4.20 6.92 15.11
N GLU A 325 -3.32 7.01 14.12
CA GLU A 325 -2.87 5.82 13.37
C GLU A 325 -1.60 5.21 13.97
N ALA A 326 -1.76 4.05 14.59
CA ALA A 326 -0.69 3.33 15.27
C ALA A 326 0.54 3.08 14.38
N SER A 327 0.32 2.80 13.09
CA SER A 327 1.40 2.50 12.14
C SER A 327 2.33 3.69 11.86
N ILE A 328 1.82 4.92 11.84
CA ILE A 328 2.62 6.14 11.62
C ILE A 328 3.47 6.45 12.86
N PHE A 329 2.91 6.29 14.06
CA PHE A 329 3.68 6.37 15.30
C PHE A 329 4.74 5.27 15.39
N GLY A 330 4.43 4.05 14.94
CA GLY A 330 5.39 2.95 14.87
C GLY A 330 6.57 3.29 13.96
N LEU A 331 6.30 3.83 12.78
CA LEU A 331 7.35 4.30 11.86
C LEU A 331 8.17 5.45 12.44
N SER A 332 7.53 6.38 13.16
CA SER A 332 8.23 7.44 13.90
C SER A 332 9.18 6.86 14.96
N GLY A 333 8.72 5.85 15.71
CA GLY A 333 9.53 5.10 16.66
C GLY A 333 10.74 4.44 16.00
N ASP A 334 10.53 3.80 14.85
CA ASP A 334 11.59 3.15 14.08
C ASP A 334 12.63 4.17 13.59
N ILE A 335 12.18 5.29 13.02
CA ILE A 335 13.06 6.37 12.56
C ILE A 335 13.90 6.91 13.73
N HIS A 336 13.28 7.26 14.86
CA HIS A 336 14.00 7.80 15.99
C HIS A 336 14.91 6.78 16.68
N PHE A 337 14.54 5.50 16.67
CA PHE A 337 15.39 4.41 17.17
C PHE A 337 16.69 4.31 16.35
N HIS A 338 16.59 4.36 15.02
CA HIS A 338 17.77 4.35 14.15
C HIS A 338 18.65 5.60 14.28
N LEU A 339 18.06 6.74 14.67
CA LEU A 339 18.78 7.98 14.96
C LEU A 339 19.41 8.01 16.36
N ASN A 340 19.32 6.91 17.13
CA ASN A 340 19.72 6.84 18.54
C ASN A 340 19.07 7.92 19.42
N ASN A 341 17.85 8.33 19.07
CA ASN A 341 17.05 9.24 19.89
C ASN A 341 16.10 8.43 20.77
N SER A 342 16.67 7.79 21.80
CA SER A 342 15.96 6.85 22.68
C SER A 342 14.67 7.43 23.24
N LYS A 343 14.69 8.70 23.67
CA LYS A 343 13.51 9.39 24.22
C LYS A 343 12.38 9.52 23.21
N LYS A 344 12.65 10.08 22.01
CA LYS A 344 11.60 10.23 20.99
C LYS A 344 11.11 8.89 20.47
N ALA A 345 12.00 7.92 20.34
CA ALA A 345 11.63 6.58 19.92
C ALA A 345 10.67 5.93 20.93
N PHE A 346 10.99 6.03 22.23
CA PHE A 346 10.16 5.52 23.32
C PHE A 346 8.77 6.18 23.35
N GLU A 347 8.70 7.51 23.25
CA GLU A 347 7.43 8.26 23.20
C GLU A 347 6.58 7.91 21.97
N ALA A 348 7.23 7.69 20.81
CA ALA A 348 6.54 7.30 19.58
C ALA A 348 6.02 5.86 19.63
N TYR A 349 6.82 4.89 20.12
CA TYR A 349 6.32 3.53 20.34
C TYR A 349 5.19 3.51 21.36
N GLU A 350 5.26 4.32 22.42
CA GLU A 350 4.15 4.39 23.39
C GLU A 350 2.86 4.87 22.74
N SER A 351 2.93 5.94 21.95
CA SER A 351 1.78 6.45 21.21
C SER A 351 1.22 5.38 20.28
N SER A 352 2.09 4.66 19.56
CA SER A 352 1.71 3.55 18.68
C SER A 352 0.94 2.45 19.42
N LEU A 353 1.45 2.02 20.58
CA LEU A 353 0.81 1.01 21.42
C LEU A 353 -0.54 1.50 21.99
N ASN A 354 -0.63 2.76 22.39
CA ASN A 354 -1.87 3.36 22.90
C ASN A 354 -2.97 3.42 21.82
N TYR A 355 -2.61 3.57 20.55
CA TYR A 355 -3.54 3.50 19.41
C TYR A 355 -3.76 2.09 18.88
N GLY A 356 -3.32 1.05 19.61
CA GLY A 356 -3.66 -0.33 19.32
C GLY A 356 -2.67 -1.07 18.43
N ALA A 357 -1.43 -0.60 18.29
CA ALA A 357 -0.37 -1.42 17.71
C ALA A 357 -0.24 -2.74 18.47
N THR A 358 -0.16 -3.83 17.71
CA THR A 358 -0.05 -5.16 18.29
C THR A 358 1.31 -5.77 18.04
N GLU A 359 2.11 -5.23 17.13
CA GLU A 359 3.36 -5.80 16.63
C GLU A 359 4.39 -6.03 17.74
N TYR A 360 4.84 -7.27 17.91
CA TYR A 360 5.81 -7.67 18.94
C TYR A 360 7.05 -6.77 19.00
N LEU A 361 7.57 -6.34 17.84
CA LEU A 361 8.78 -5.53 17.77
C LEU A 361 8.61 -4.18 18.48
N MET A 362 7.42 -3.56 18.38
CA MET A 362 7.14 -2.28 19.03
C MET A 362 7.10 -2.44 20.55
N TRP A 363 6.46 -3.49 21.05
CA TRP A 363 6.48 -3.84 22.48
C TRP A 363 7.91 -4.07 22.98
N SER A 364 8.69 -4.89 22.27
CA SER A 364 10.06 -5.20 22.67
C SER A 364 10.96 -3.96 22.67
N ARG A 365 10.81 -3.05 21.69
CA ARG A 365 11.59 -1.81 21.61
C ARG A 365 11.17 -0.80 22.67
N TYR A 366 9.87 -0.66 22.90
CA TYR A 366 9.34 0.19 23.98
C TYR A 366 9.90 -0.23 25.34
N LEU A 367 9.85 -1.52 25.68
CA LEU A 367 10.34 -2.02 26.96
C LEU A 367 11.85 -1.83 27.11
N LEU A 368 12.63 -2.16 26.07
CA LEU A 368 14.08 -1.99 26.08
C LEU A 368 14.48 -0.52 26.30
N LEU A 369 13.89 0.40 25.53
CA LEU A 369 14.17 1.83 25.64
C LEU A 369 13.68 2.40 26.98
N GLY A 370 12.56 1.91 27.50
CA GLY A 370 12.07 2.32 28.81
C GLY A 370 13.02 1.93 29.93
N LEU A 371 13.70 0.77 29.85
CA LEU A 371 14.74 0.39 30.80
C LEU A 371 15.96 1.32 30.72
N GLU A 372 16.41 1.65 29.50
CA GLU A 372 17.51 2.62 29.29
C GLU A 372 17.18 4.00 29.87
N LEU A 373 15.92 4.43 29.72
CA LEU A 373 15.42 5.72 30.21
C LEU A 373 14.99 5.69 31.69
N LEU A 374 15.15 4.55 32.37
CA LEU A 374 14.80 4.34 33.78
C LEU A 374 13.29 4.52 34.07
N GLU A 375 12.43 4.31 33.08
CA GLU A 375 10.96 4.42 33.14
C GLU A 375 10.33 3.13 33.68
N TYR A 376 10.83 2.63 34.82
CA TYR A 376 10.54 1.29 35.32
C TYR A 376 9.05 1.02 35.58
N ASP A 377 8.31 1.99 36.12
CA ASP A 377 6.86 1.84 36.35
C ASP A 377 6.10 1.57 35.05
N ARG A 378 6.40 2.35 34.01
CA ARG A 378 5.78 2.23 32.68
C ARG A 378 6.19 0.95 31.98
N VAL A 379 7.47 0.56 32.08
CA VAL A 379 7.97 -0.72 31.55
C VAL A 379 7.26 -1.89 32.23
N TYR A 380 7.09 -1.85 33.55
CA TYR A 380 6.41 -2.91 34.28
C TYR A 380 4.94 -3.04 33.85
N GLU A 381 4.19 -1.93 33.83
CA GLU A 381 2.77 -1.93 33.48
C GLU A 381 2.52 -2.41 32.05
N ASN A 382 3.23 -1.85 31.07
CA ASN A 382 3.07 -2.23 29.67
C ASN A 382 3.74 -3.57 29.36
N GLY A 383 4.76 -3.97 30.10
CA GLY A 383 5.39 -5.27 29.98
C GLY A 383 4.45 -6.43 30.33
N LEU A 384 3.59 -6.26 31.34
CA LEU A 384 2.54 -7.23 31.64
C LEU A 384 1.55 -7.38 30.47
N LYS A 385 1.11 -6.27 29.85
CA LYS A 385 0.25 -6.31 28.66
C LYS A 385 0.95 -7.00 27.48
N ALA A 386 2.23 -6.70 27.26
CA ALA A 386 3.04 -7.34 26.21
C ALA A 386 3.10 -8.86 26.40
N ILE A 387 3.26 -9.33 27.65
CA ILE A 387 3.29 -10.75 27.99
C ILE A 387 1.93 -11.42 27.73
N GLU A 388 0.82 -10.73 27.98
CA GLU A 388 -0.53 -11.26 27.66
C GLU A 388 -0.72 -11.48 26.15
N LEU A 389 -0.20 -10.56 25.32
CA LEU A 389 -0.25 -10.67 23.86
C LEU A 389 0.76 -11.69 23.31
N TYR A 390 1.95 -11.80 23.93
CA TYR A 390 3.08 -12.59 23.45
C TYR A 390 3.68 -13.48 24.54
N PRO A 391 2.92 -14.45 25.08
CA PRO A 391 3.31 -15.22 26.27
C PRO A 391 4.51 -16.16 26.07
N PHE A 392 4.93 -16.39 24.83
CA PHE A 392 6.07 -17.25 24.51
C PHE A 392 7.38 -16.48 24.25
N GLN A 393 7.37 -15.15 24.41
CA GLN A 393 8.54 -14.32 24.17
C GLN A 393 9.31 -14.08 25.48
N PRO A 394 10.45 -14.76 25.71
CA PRO A 394 11.15 -14.71 27.00
C PRO A 394 11.65 -13.31 27.35
N THR A 395 12.13 -12.53 26.37
CA THR A 395 12.64 -11.16 26.59
C THR A 395 11.63 -10.23 27.26
N LEU A 396 10.32 -10.40 27.01
CA LEU A 396 9.29 -9.60 27.68
C LEU A 396 9.25 -9.86 29.18
N TYR A 397 9.38 -11.13 29.60
CA TYR A 397 9.49 -11.49 31.02
C TYR A 397 10.76 -10.96 31.65
N LEU A 398 11.87 -10.96 30.91
CA LEU A 398 13.15 -10.43 31.38
C LEU A 398 13.04 -8.93 31.65
N PHE A 399 12.58 -8.14 30.68
CA PHE A 399 12.49 -6.68 30.81
C PHE A 399 11.47 -6.26 31.88
N THR A 400 10.31 -6.92 31.90
CA THR A 400 9.26 -6.66 32.91
C THR A 400 9.72 -7.07 34.31
N GLY A 401 10.41 -8.21 34.43
CA GLY A 401 10.96 -8.69 35.69
C GLY A 401 12.04 -7.76 36.23
N PHE A 402 12.92 -7.27 35.36
CA PHE A 402 13.96 -6.30 35.70
C PHE A 402 13.35 -5.00 36.25
N ALA A 403 12.37 -4.43 35.54
CA ALA A 403 11.64 -3.26 36.02
C ALA A 403 10.98 -3.49 37.39
N ALA A 404 10.36 -4.66 37.60
CA ALA A 404 9.80 -5.03 38.90
C ALA A 404 10.87 -5.10 40.01
N SER A 405 12.07 -5.63 39.73
CA SER A 405 13.17 -5.65 40.70
C SER A 405 13.62 -4.24 41.10
N TYR A 406 13.72 -3.31 40.15
CA TYR A 406 14.05 -1.91 40.44
C TYR A 406 12.97 -1.21 41.27
N ASN A 407 11.70 -1.54 41.01
CA ASN A 407 10.57 -1.10 41.82
C ASN A 407 10.47 -1.78 43.19
N LYS A 408 11.45 -2.63 43.54
CA LYS A 408 11.52 -3.42 44.78
C LYS A 408 10.36 -4.41 44.95
N GLU A 409 9.70 -4.77 43.86
CA GLU A 409 8.64 -5.78 43.82
C GLU A 409 9.23 -7.18 43.61
N TYR A 410 10.14 -7.58 44.50
CA TYR A 410 11.01 -8.75 44.29
C TYR A 410 10.23 -10.05 44.07
N GLU A 411 9.12 -10.28 44.78
CA GLU A 411 8.27 -11.46 44.58
C GLU A 411 7.64 -11.52 43.18
N LYS A 412 7.24 -10.37 42.63
CA LYS A 412 6.71 -10.29 41.26
C LYS A 412 7.82 -10.53 40.24
N SER A 413 9.00 -9.95 40.45
CA SER A 413 10.17 -10.19 39.60
C SER A 413 10.55 -11.69 39.56
N LEU A 414 10.58 -12.37 40.71
CA LEU A 414 10.82 -13.81 40.80
C LEU A 414 9.81 -14.62 39.99
N SER A 415 8.53 -14.28 40.10
CA SER A 415 7.46 -14.93 39.33
C SER A 415 7.66 -14.76 37.82
N LEU A 416 8.00 -13.54 37.37
CA LEU A 416 8.25 -13.22 35.97
C LEU A 416 9.47 -13.96 35.44
N PHE A 417 10.61 -13.90 36.13
CA PHE A 417 11.84 -14.56 35.69
C PHE A 417 11.69 -16.09 35.65
N LYS A 418 11.03 -16.70 36.64
CA LYS A 418 10.73 -18.15 36.66
C LYS A 418 9.88 -18.58 35.48
N LYS A 419 8.90 -17.78 35.08
CA LYS A 419 8.07 -18.06 33.90
C LYS A 419 8.89 -17.87 32.62
N GLY A 420 9.57 -16.73 32.49
CA GLY A 420 10.35 -16.36 31.31
C GLY A 420 11.44 -17.37 30.95
N VAL A 421 12.21 -17.84 31.94
CA VAL A 421 13.31 -18.79 31.70
C VAL A 421 12.84 -20.11 31.09
N ASN A 422 11.59 -20.53 31.35
CA ASN A 422 11.02 -21.75 30.78
C ASN A 422 10.74 -21.64 29.27
N TYR A 423 10.62 -20.42 28.74
CA TYR A 423 10.42 -20.15 27.32
C TYR A 423 11.73 -19.93 26.55
N VAL A 424 12.88 -19.95 27.23
CA VAL A 424 14.17 -19.77 26.57
C VAL A 424 14.61 -21.07 25.91
N VAL A 425 14.61 -21.09 24.58
CA VAL A 425 15.03 -22.22 23.74
C VAL A 425 16.24 -21.81 22.91
N ASN A 426 17.31 -22.61 22.93
CA ASN A 426 18.53 -22.43 22.11
C ASN A 426 19.19 -21.04 22.22
N ASN A 427 19.01 -20.31 23.33
CA ASN A 427 19.65 -19.04 23.59
C ASN A 427 20.35 -19.07 24.95
N THR A 428 21.59 -19.58 24.96
CA THR A 428 22.40 -19.72 26.16
C THR A 428 22.65 -18.39 26.88
N PRO A 429 23.01 -17.28 26.21
CA PRO A 429 23.18 -15.99 26.86
C PRO A 429 21.94 -15.49 27.58
N LEU A 430 20.78 -15.52 26.91
CA LEU A 430 19.53 -15.10 27.53
C LEU A 430 19.18 -15.96 28.75
N LYS A 431 19.40 -17.28 28.66
CA LYS A 431 19.13 -18.19 29.77
C LYS A 431 20.04 -17.91 30.97
N ALA A 432 21.32 -17.66 30.72
CA ALA A 432 22.28 -17.28 31.76
C ALA A 432 21.88 -15.95 32.44
N GLU A 433 21.40 -14.99 31.65
CA GLU A 433 20.95 -13.69 32.15
C GLU A 433 19.68 -13.79 33.01
N PHE A 434 18.72 -14.64 32.64
CA PHE A 434 17.59 -14.99 33.51
C PHE A 434 18.05 -15.55 34.86
N TYR A 435 19.04 -16.45 34.86
CA TYR A 435 19.57 -17.01 36.10
C TYR A 435 20.34 -15.98 36.93
N SER A 436 21.02 -15.02 36.29
CA SER A 436 21.64 -13.89 36.98
C SER A 436 20.59 -13.08 37.75
N TYR A 437 19.54 -12.62 37.08
CA TYR A 437 18.50 -11.81 37.74
C TYR A 437 17.65 -12.62 38.74
N LEU A 438 17.45 -13.93 38.52
CA LEU A 438 16.89 -14.80 39.55
C LEU A 438 17.78 -14.85 40.79
N GLY A 439 19.11 -14.89 40.61
CA GLY A 439 20.09 -14.81 41.69
C GLY A 439 19.92 -13.54 42.53
N ASP A 440 19.89 -12.39 41.86
CA ASP A 440 19.69 -11.08 42.49
C ASP A 440 18.33 -11.00 43.23
N ALA A 441 17.26 -11.46 42.57
CA ALA A 441 15.90 -11.41 43.12
C ALA A 441 15.72 -12.36 44.32
N TYR A 442 16.33 -13.55 44.30
CA TYR A 442 16.30 -14.47 45.43
C TYR A 442 17.08 -13.95 46.63
N HIS A 443 18.24 -13.33 46.40
CA HIS A 443 19.00 -12.66 47.46
C HIS A 443 18.15 -11.55 48.10
N SER A 444 17.45 -10.76 47.27
CA SER A 444 16.62 -9.65 47.73
C SER A 444 15.42 -10.06 48.60
N VAL A 445 14.91 -11.29 48.43
CA VAL A 445 13.86 -11.86 49.31
C VAL A 445 14.43 -12.70 50.47
N GLY A 446 15.76 -12.77 50.60
CA GLY A 446 16.46 -13.51 51.65
C GLY A 446 16.58 -15.02 51.43
N ASP A 447 16.28 -15.54 50.25
CA ASP A 447 16.48 -16.96 49.90
C ASP A 447 17.87 -17.18 49.30
N ASP A 448 18.86 -17.04 50.17
CA ASP A 448 20.29 -17.12 49.84
C ASP A 448 20.71 -18.42 49.15
N ASN A 449 20.08 -19.55 49.50
CA ASN A 449 20.42 -20.83 48.89
C ASN A 449 19.98 -20.91 47.43
N LYS A 450 18.78 -20.41 47.12
CA LYS A 450 18.30 -20.35 45.73
C LYS A 450 19.02 -19.28 44.92
N SER A 451 19.43 -18.19 45.56
CA SER A 451 20.30 -17.18 44.93
C SER A 451 21.58 -17.83 44.44
N ASP A 452 22.30 -18.54 45.33
CA ASP A 452 23.53 -19.25 45.00
C ASP A 452 23.30 -20.27 43.86
N GLU A 453 22.24 -21.08 43.92
CA GLU A 453 21.90 -22.05 42.88
C GLU A 453 21.68 -21.39 41.51
N CYS A 454 21.07 -20.22 41.46
CA CYS A 454 20.83 -19.51 40.22
C CYS A 454 22.12 -18.92 39.65
N TYR A 455 22.98 -18.32 40.48
CA TYR A 455 24.29 -17.86 39.99
C TYR A 455 25.16 -19.00 39.48
N GLU A 456 25.18 -20.15 40.16
CA GLU A 456 25.86 -21.35 39.65
C GLU A 456 25.35 -21.75 38.28
N LYS A 457 24.03 -21.82 38.09
CA LYS A 457 23.44 -22.11 36.77
C LYS A 457 23.80 -21.07 35.71
N SER A 458 23.95 -19.80 36.09
CA SER A 458 24.40 -18.76 35.18
C SER A 458 25.86 -18.96 34.76
N LEU A 459 26.75 -19.24 35.73
CA LEU A 459 28.17 -19.50 35.47
C LEU A 459 28.43 -20.83 34.76
N ASP A 460 27.60 -21.85 34.98
CA ASP A 460 27.65 -23.11 34.22
C ASP A 460 27.38 -22.88 32.72
N LEU A 461 26.56 -21.89 32.39
CA LEU A 461 26.23 -21.52 31.01
C LEU A 461 27.25 -20.54 30.43
N ILE A 462 27.70 -19.56 31.22
CA ILE A 462 28.70 -18.55 30.84
C ILE A 462 29.70 -18.39 32.01
N PRO A 463 30.80 -19.15 32.01
CA PRO A 463 31.77 -19.13 33.11
C PRO A 463 32.46 -17.78 33.34
N ASP A 464 32.59 -16.98 32.28
CA ASP A 464 33.25 -15.66 32.30
C ASP A 464 32.25 -14.50 32.39
N ASN A 465 31.03 -14.73 32.90
CA ASN A 465 30.06 -13.65 33.09
C ASN A 465 30.52 -12.72 34.23
N ILE A 466 31.15 -11.61 33.87
CA ILE A 466 31.77 -10.66 34.79
C ILE A 466 30.79 -10.09 35.83
N VAL A 467 29.53 -9.86 35.44
CA VAL A 467 28.50 -9.32 36.35
C VAL A 467 28.15 -10.34 37.41
N VAL A 468 27.98 -11.60 37.02
CA VAL A 468 27.67 -12.69 37.95
C VAL A 468 28.87 -13.02 38.85
N LEU A 469 30.07 -13.11 38.29
CA LEU A 469 31.30 -13.34 39.07
C LEU A 469 31.45 -12.28 40.17
N ASN A 470 31.21 -11.01 39.84
CA ASN A 470 31.24 -9.92 40.80
C ASN A 470 30.11 -10.00 41.83
N ASN A 471 28.84 -10.03 41.40
CA ASN A 471 27.71 -9.96 42.32
C ASN A 471 27.65 -11.17 43.26
N TYR A 472 27.90 -12.37 42.73
CA TYR A 472 27.86 -13.58 43.51
C TYR A 472 29.00 -13.66 44.53
N SER A 473 30.22 -13.25 44.15
CA SER A 473 31.35 -13.16 45.10
C SER A 473 31.08 -12.12 46.18
N TYR A 474 30.50 -10.97 45.83
CA TYR A 474 30.09 -9.97 46.80
C TYR A 474 29.07 -10.52 47.80
N TYR A 475 28.00 -11.18 47.35
CA TYR A 475 26.99 -11.74 48.27
C TYR A 475 27.52 -12.86 49.17
N LEU A 476 28.42 -13.72 48.66
CA LEU A 476 29.14 -14.68 49.50
C LEU A 476 29.98 -13.98 50.58
N SER A 477 30.67 -12.89 50.23
CA SER A 477 31.50 -12.12 51.15
C SER A 477 30.69 -11.46 52.27
N LEU A 478 29.52 -10.89 51.96
CA LEU A 478 28.62 -10.28 52.94
C LEU A 478 28.18 -11.29 54.01
N ARG A 479 27.91 -12.53 53.58
CA ARG A 479 27.48 -13.64 54.45
C ARG A 479 28.66 -14.34 55.14
N GLY A 480 29.90 -14.05 54.75
CA GLY A 480 31.09 -14.76 55.22
C GLY A 480 31.13 -16.24 54.80
N LYS A 481 30.41 -16.61 53.73
CA LYS A 481 30.24 -17.99 53.25
C LYS A 481 31.16 -18.26 52.07
N ASP A 482 31.79 -19.43 52.02
CA ASP A 482 32.63 -19.91 50.91
C ASP A 482 33.62 -18.85 50.39
N LEU A 483 34.32 -18.16 51.30
CA LEU A 483 35.18 -17.02 50.97
C LEU A 483 36.29 -17.36 49.97
N GLU A 484 36.77 -18.61 49.92
CA GLU A 484 37.74 -19.07 48.92
C GLU A 484 37.13 -19.10 47.51
N LYS A 485 35.85 -19.45 47.40
CA LYS A 485 35.12 -19.43 46.14
C LYS A 485 34.86 -17.99 45.71
N ALA A 486 34.43 -17.14 46.64
CA ALA A 486 34.25 -15.71 46.40
C ALA A 486 35.55 -15.08 45.89
N GLU A 487 36.70 -15.44 46.47
CA GLU A 487 38.02 -14.96 46.03
C GLU A 487 38.32 -15.40 44.60
N ARG A 488 38.15 -16.68 44.27
CA ARG A 488 38.42 -17.16 42.90
C ARG A 488 37.59 -16.40 41.86
N MET A 489 36.30 -16.20 42.13
CA MET A 489 35.39 -15.51 41.19
C MET A 489 35.69 -14.02 41.07
N SER A 490 35.86 -13.32 42.20
CA SER A 490 36.20 -11.89 42.19
C SER A 490 37.58 -11.62 41.58
N LYS A 491 38.56 -12.50 41.84
CA LYS A 491 39.87 -12.47 41.17
C LYS A 491 39.76 -12.64 39.66
N GLN A 492 38.99 -13.63 39.20
CA GLN A 492 38.74 -13.83 37.78
C GLN A 492 38.06 -12.60 37.14
N CYS A 493 37.12 -11.98 37.85
CA CYS A 493 36.45 -10.76 37.39
C CYS A 493 37.45 -9.60 37.15
N VAL A 494 38.35 -9.31 38.09
CA VAL A 494 39.37 -8.26 37.93
C VAL A 494 40.45 -8.60 36.90
N GLU A 495 40.72 -9.88 36.67
CA GLU A 495 41.64 -10.33 35.61
C GLU A 495 41.02 -10.19 34.21
N LEU A 496 39.71 -10.41 34.08
CA LEU A 496 38.97 -10.24 32.82
C LEU A 496 38.78 -8.76 32.47
N VAL A 497 38.50 -7.91 33.45
CA VAL A 497 38.29 -6.48 33.26
C VAL A 497 39.11 -5.68 34.27
N PRO A 498 40.41 -5.45 33.99
CA PRO A 498 41.29 -4.71 34.88
C PRO A 498 40.89 -3.23 34.98
N ASP A 499 41.37 -2.57 36.04
CA ASP A 499 41.21 -1.12 36.28
C ASP A 499 39.74 -0.66 36.40
N GLN A 500 38.85 -1.56 36.82
CA GLN A 500 37.45 -1.25 37.13
C GLN A 500 37.19 -1.20 38.63
N SER A 501 36.87 -0.01 39.11
CA SER A 501 36.73 0.29 40.55
C SER A 501 35.77 -0.66 41.28
N THR A 502 34.59 -0.93 40.71
CA THR A 502 33.58 -1.81 41.33
C THR A 502 34.07 -3.24 41.53
N TYR A 503 34.84 -3.77 40.58
CA TYR A 503 35.33 -5.15 40.62
C TYR A 503 36.52 -5.27 41.57
N GLU A 504 37.42 -4.28 41.55
CA GLU A 504 38.53 -4.17 42.49
C GLU A 504 38.04 -3.99 43.94
N ASP A 505 36.97 -3.23 44.15
CA ASP A 505 36.32 -3.09 45.46
C ASP A 505 35.80 -4.43 45.97
N THR A 506 35.06 -5.16 45.13
CA THR A 506 34.52 -6.47 45.50
C THR A 506 35.64 -7.46 45.85
N TYR A 507 36.70 -7.51 45.05
CA TYR A 507 37.85 -8.37 45.34
C TYR A 507 38.56 -7.97 46.64
N GLY A 508 38.83 -6.68 46.83
CA GLY A 508 39.40 -6.15 48.06
C GLY A 508 38.54 -6.43 49.29
N TRP A 509 37.22 -6.33 49.16
CA TRP A 509 36.27 -6.65 50.22
C TRP A 509 36.25 -8.14 50.57
N VAL A 510 36.33 -9.02 49.58
CA VAL A 510 36.49 -10.47 49.83
C VAL A 510 37.77 -10.76 50.63
N LEU A 511 38.90 -10.15 50.25
CA LEU A 511 40.17 -10.27 50.98
C LEU A 511 40.06 -9.74 52.41
N TYR A 512 39.32 -8.64 52.59
CA TYR A 512 39.02 -8.09 53.91
C TYR A 512 38.23 -9.09 54.78
N LYS A 513 37.16 -9.70 54.24
CA LYS A 513 36.36 -10.72 54.95
C LYS A 513 37.16 -11.98 55.27
N GLN A 514 38.20 -12.29 54.48
CA GLN A 514 39.19 -13.33 54.78
C GLN A 514 40.26 -12.92 55.80
N LYS A 515 40.21 -11.69 56.34
CA LYS A 515 41.19 -11.10 57.27
C LYS A 515 42.58 -10.86 56.66
N ARG A 516 42.69 -10.79 55.33
CA ARG A 516 43.93 -10.48 54.59
C ARG A 516 44.06 -8.97 54.37
N PHE A 517 44.16 -8.23 55.47
CA PHE A 517 44.00 -6.78 55.47
C PHE A 517 45.03 -6.00 54.63
N ASN A 518 46.28 -6.47 54.56
CA ASN A 518 47.31 -5.81 53.74
C ASN A 518 46.98 -5.90 52.24
N GLU A 519 46.57 -7.08 51.77
CA GLU A 519 46.19 -7.27 50.37
C GLU A 519 44.88 -6.54 50.05
N ALA A 520 43.93 -6.55 50.99
CA ALA A 520 42.70 -5.77 50.87
C ALA A 520 42.99 -4.27 50.73
N LYS A 521 43.97 -3.73 51.48
CA LYS A 521 44.40 -2.33 51.37
C LYS A 521 44.97 -2.03 49.99
N GLU A 522 45.78 -2.91 49.42
CA GLU A 522 46.33 -2.71 48.08
C GLU A 522 45.22 -2.64 47.02
N TRP A 523 44.28 -3.58 47.03
CA TRP A 523 43.21 -3.65 46.02
C TRP A 523 42.16 -2.55 46.17
N LEU A 524 41.70 -2.25 47.38
CA LEU A 524 40.79 -1.13 47.61
C LEU A 524 41.48 0.22 47.33
N GLY A 525 42.80 0.30 47.55
CA GLY A 525 43.60 1.45 47.14
C GLY A 525 43.61 1.65 45.63
N LYS A 526 43.69 0.56 44.84
CA LYS A 526 43.54 0.64 43.37
C LYS A 526 42.14 1.11 42.98
N ALA A 527 41.10 0.55 43.59
CA ALA A 527 39.71 0.93 43.31
C ALA A 527 39.45 2.44 43.53
N ILE A 528 40.09 3.03 44.54
CA ILE A 528 40.05 4.48 44.79
C ILE A 528 40.82 5.28 43.72
N ASN A 529 41.97 4.77 43.29
CA ASN A 529 42.86 5.47 42.34
C ASN A 529 42.35 5.44 40.89
N THR A 530 41.48 4.50 40.52
CA THR A 530 40.84 4.47 39.20
C THR A 530 39.81 5.59 38.98
N GLY A 531 39.51 6.38 40.01
CA GLY A 531 38.76 7.64 39.90
C GLY A 531 37.32 7.61 40.40
N ASP A 532 36.79 6.44 40.76
CA ASP A 532 35.47 6.31 41.37
C ASP A 532 35.60 6.33 42.90
N ASN A 533 35.30 7.48 43.49
CA ASN A 533 35.31 7.69 44.94
C ASN A 533 33.92 7.42 45.54
N SER A 534 33.29 6.31 45.15
CA SER A 534 32.02 5.87 45.70
C SER A 534 32.08 5.82 47.25
N PRO A 535 31.01 6.26 47.95
CA PRO A 535 30.95 6.19 49.41
C PRO A 535 31.25 4.80 49.97
N VAL A 536 30.83 3.75 49.26
CA VAL A 536 30.99 2.35 49.70
C VAL A 536 32.47 1.95 49.71
N ILE A 537 33.20 2.27 48.64
CA ILE A 537 34.63 1.93 48.50
C ILE A 537 35.46 2.68 49.55
N LEU A 538 35.15 3.96 49.75
CA LEU A 538 35.81 4.76 50.78
C LEU A 538 35.53 4.23 52.20
N GLU A 539 34.31 3.73 52.44
CA GLU A 539 33.95 3.09 53.70
C GLU A 539 34.72 1.77 53.90
N HIS A 540 34.71 0.88 52.90
CA HIS A 540 35.47 -0.37 52.92
C HIS A 540 36.96 -0.13 53.18
N TYR A 541 37.58 0.86 52.50
CA TYR A 541 38.98 1.20 52.73
C TYR A 541 39.23 1.71 54.16
N GLY A 542 38.32 2.51 54.71
CA GLY A 542 38.37 2.92 56.12
C GLY A 542 38.32 1.73 57.09
N ASP A 543 37.46 0.74 56.79
CA ASP A 543 37.34 -0.49 57.60
C ASP A 543 38.61 -1.33 57.59
N VAL A 544 39.29 -1.40 56.44
CA VAL A 544 40.59 -2.07 56.29
C VAL A 544 41.68 -1.34 57.07
N LEU A 545 41.79 -0.02 56.92
CA LEU A 545 42.76 0.80 57.66
C LEU A 545 42.59 0.66 59.17
N TYR A 546 41.35 0.60 59.65
CA TYR A 546 41.08 0.42 61.08
C TYR A 546 41.64 -0.91 61.59
N ASN A 547 41.45 -2.00 60.85
CA ASN A 547 41.94 -3.34 61.20
C ASN A 547 43.47 -3.44 61.11
N LEU A 548 44.12 -2.60 60.30
CA LEU A 548 45.59 -2.47 60.26
C LEU A 548 46.17 -1.59 61.38
N GLY A 549 45.32 -0.97 62.21
CA GLY A 549 45.74 -0.07 63.30
C GLY A 549 45.92 1.39 62.89
N GLU A 550 45.69 1.72 61.61
CA GLU A 550 45.72 3.07 61.02
C GLU A 550 44.43 3.83 61.34
N LYS A 551 44.11 3.96 62.64
CA LYS A 551 42.82 4.47 63.12
C LYS A 551 42.54 5.93 62.74
N LYS A 552 43.59 6.73 62.57
CA LYS A 552 43.44 8.14 62.14
C LYS A 552 43.03 8.20 60.69
N GLU A 553 43.75 7.51 59.81
CA GLU A 553 43.40 7.43 58.39
C GLU A 553 42.02 6.79 58.19
N ALA A 554 41.68 5.73 58.97
CA ALA A 554 40.36 5.10 58.92
C ALA A 554 39.22 6.11 59.14
N LEU A 555 39.32 6.93 60.19
CA LEU A 555 38.34 7.98 60.47
C LEU A 555 38.27 9.04 59.37
N GLU A 556 39.40 9.39 58.74
CA GLU A 556 39.41 10.30 57.60
C GLU A 556 38.67 9.71 56.41
N TYR A 557 38.88 8.42 56.10
CA TYR A 557 38.20 7.75 54.99
C TYR A 557 36.71 7.55 55.25
N TRP A 558 36.28 7.22 56.47
CA TRP A 558 34.85 7.23 56.82
C TRP A 558 34.21 8.62 56.67
N LYS A 559 34.94 9.69 57.03
CA LYS A 559 34.47 11.07 56.77
C LYS A 559 34.38 11.39 55.29
N LYS A 560 35.36 10.94 54.48
CA LYS A 560 35.31 11.07 53.01
C LYS A 560 34.13 10.31 52.43
N ALA A 561 33.88 9.07 52.86
CA ALA A 561 32.73 8.27 52.46
C ALA A 561 31.41 9.01 52.74
N LYS A 562 31.28 9.59 53.93
CA LYS A 562 30.12 10.42 54.29
C LYS A 562 30.02 11.69 53.44
N GLY A 563 31.14 12.36 53.20
CA GLY A 563 31.21 13.55 52.33
C GLY A 563 30.86 13.27 50.87
N ALA A 564 31.12 12.05 50.40
CA ALA A 564 30.76 11.56 49.07
C ALA A 564 29.26 11.15 48.96
N GLY A 565 28.47 11.31 50.02
CA GLY A 565 27.04 10.99 50.04
C GLY A 565 26.66 9.71 50.80
N GLY A 566 27.63 9.01 51.40
CA GLY A 566 27.37 7.85 52.24
C GLY A 566 26.58 8.21 53.49
N ASN A 567 25.48 7.51 53.76
CA ASN A 567 24.60 7.81 54.89
C ASN A 567 24.06 6.57 55.60
N SER A 568 24.75 5.42 55.49
CA SER A 568 24.37 4.22 56.24
C SER A 568 24.44 4.49 57.75
N GLU A 569 23.61 3.79 58.53
CA GLU A 569 23.62 3.94 59.99
C GLU A 569 24.98 3.53 60.57
N LEU A 570 25.59 2.48 60.01
CA LEU A 570 26.93 2.00 60.40
C LEU A 570 28.01 3.03 60.11
N LEU A 571 28.04 3.62 58.92
CA LEU A 571 29.00 4.67 58.57
C LEU A 571 28.89 5.87 59.52
N ASN A 572 27.66 6.29 59.82
CA ASN A 572 27.42 7.39 60.74
C ASN A 572 27.91 7.10 62.16
N LYS A 573 27.75 5.86 62.64
CA LYS A 573 28.32 5.39 63.92
C LYS A 573 29.85 5.40 63.87
N LYS A 574 30.45 4.82 62.83
CA LYS A 574 31.91 4.79 62.61
C LYS A 574 32.54 6.18 62.65
N VAL A 575 31.93 7.16 61.94
CA VAL A 575 32.41 8.56 61.92
C VAL A 575 32.28 9.25 63.28
N ARG A 576 31.20 9.00 64.01
CA ARG A 576 30.94 9.65 65.30
C ARG A 576 31.81 9.09 66.42
N GLU A 577 31.97 7.78 66.46
CA GLU A 577 32.59 7.06 67.57
C GLU A 577 34.06 6.76 67.31
N GLY A 578 34.51 6.84 66.05
CA GLY A 578 35.91 6.60 65.66
C GLY A 578 36.33 5.15 65.85
N VAL A 579 35.38 4.22 65.85
CA VAL A 579 35.59 2.78 66.00
C VAL A 579 34.82 2.01 64.93
N LEU A 580 35.31 0.83 64.60
CA LEU A 580 34.68 -0.03 63.61
C LEU A 580 33.36 -0.60 64.14
N HIS A 581 32.33 -0.58 63.30
CA HIS A 581 31.05 -1.27 63.52
C HIS A 581 30.76 -2.14 62.31
N GLU A 582 30.52 -3.43 62.55
CA GLU A 582 30.21 -4.43 61.52
C GLU A 582 28.77 -4.94 61.66
#